data_AF-M0LFX5-F1
#
_entry.id   AF-M0LFX5-F1
#
_cell.length_a   1.000
_cell.length_b   1.000
_cell.length_c   1.000
_cell.angle_alpha   90.00
_cell.angle_beta   90.00
_cell.angle_gamma   90.00
#
_symmetry.space_group_name_H-M   'P 1'
#
loop_
_entity.id
_entity.type
_entity.pdbx_description
1 polymer ?
#
loop_
_entity_poly.entity_id
_entity_poly.type
_entity_poly.pdbx_seq_one_letter_code
_entity_poly.pdbx_strand_id
1 'polypeptide(L)'
;MPDSQHVPSRPGIVRRTARQAWRNLLNVYYTNTTVWRYLKSGALVWFGLMLWAFSNLLLSYRPDLTVMYYTMAYGFVLILWGPLTHFVVVPLVIRLRRSGATGVTGTIARHGSKINLAVFFALVILLGAMPFGPMVLDFQPSSTDGTQSVAPPELECSKTDELVTCSISHEEGYDRVVVSDADGEITTVDEPPYEFEIDAAGHDQFVVELVDEDGEMVDRRVKRIGSIPSESESG
;
A
#
# COMPACT_ATOMS: atom_id res chain seq x y z
N MET A 1 27.66 -67.88 -18.34
CA MET A 1 26.36 -67.27 -17.97
C MET A 1 26.69 -65.95 -17.28
N PRO A 2 26.47 -64.78 -17.91
CA PRO A 2 26.85 -63.51 -17.28
C PRO A 2 25.74 -63.05 -16.32
N ASP A 3 26.17 -62.68 -15.11
CA ASP A 3 25.32 -62.14 -14.05
C ASP A 3 24.74 -60.79 -14.47
N SER A 4 23.42 -60.69 -14.51
CA SER A 4 22.71 -59.45 -14.81
C SER A 4 22.83 -58.49 -13.63
N GLN A 5 23.65 -57.45 -13.78
CA GLN A 5 23.75 -56.36 -12.80
C GLN A 5 22.39 -55.65 -12.68
N HIS A 6 21.73 -55.82 -11.53
CA HIS A 6 20.60 -54.98 -11.14
C HIS A 6 21.10 -53.56 -10.87
N VAL A 7 20.88 -52.66 -11.83
CA VAL A 7 21.04 -51.22 -11.63
C VAL A 7 19.89 -50.76 -10.72
N PRO A 8 20.14 -50.37 -9.46
CA PRO A 8 19.08 -49.92 -8.57
C PRO A 8 18.45 -48.66 -9.15
N SER A 9 17.16 -48.73 -9.45
CA SER A 9 16.41 -47.64 -10.04
C SER A 9 16.44 -46.42 -9.09
N ARG A 10 16.93 -45.29 -9.62
CA ARG A 10 17.09 -43.99 -8.94
C ARG A 10 15.83 -43.33 -8.30
N PRO A 11 14.55 -43.69 -8.58
CA PRO A 11 13.39 -43.01 -7.99
C PRO A 11 13.28 -43.13 -6.46
N GLY A 12 13.79 -44.24 -5.89
CA GLY A 12 13.69 -44.50 -4.46
C GLY A 12 14.49 -43.52 -3.59
N ILE A 13 15.64 -43.05 -4.11
CA ILE A 13 16.51 -42.10 -3.40
C ILE A 13 15.86 -40.73 -3.38
N VAL A 14 15.43 -40.20 -4.53
CA VAL A 14 14.78 -38.87 -4.63
C VAL A 14 13.57 -38.76 -3.70
N ARG A 15 12.69 -39.76 -3.71
CA ARG A 15 11.49 -39.78 -2.86
C ARG A 15 11.85 -39.84 -1.36
N ARG A 16 12.90 -40.57 -0.99
CA ARG A 16 13.35 -40.67 0.41
C ARG A 16 14.00 -39.36 0.86
N THR A 17 14.83 -38.74 0.03
CA THR A 17 15.45 -37.43 0.30
C THR A 17 14.40 -36.33 0.40
N ALA A 18 13.43 -36.28 -0.51
CA ALA A 18 12.33 -35.31 -0.46
C ALA A 18 11.48 -35.47 0.81
N ARG A 19 11.13 -36.71 1.18
CA ARG A 19 10.35 -36.97 2.40
C ARG A 19 11.15 -36.62 3.66
N GLN A 20 12.47 -36.84 3.67
CA GLN A 20 13.33 -36.50 4.80
C GLN A 20 13.57 -34.99 4.90
N ALA A 21 13.79 -34.30 3.78
CA ALA A 21 13.84 -32.84 3.72
C ALA A 21 12.53 -32.22 4.19
N TRP A 22 11.37 -32.76 3.76
CA TRP A 22 10.06 -32.34 4.21
C TRP A 22 9.88 -32.54 5.72
N ARG A 23 10.29 -33.69 6.25
CA ARG A 23 10.19 -33.96 7.69
C ARG A 23 11.12 -33.07 8.52
N ASN A 24 12.31 -32.74 8.00
CA ASN A 24 13.23 -31.80 8.62
C ASN A 24 12.66 -30.37 8.59
N LEU A 25 12.08 -29.96 7.47
CA LEU A 25 11.42 -28.66 7.33
C LEU A 25 10.22 -28.54 8.28
N LEU A 26 9.40 -29.59 8.41
CA LEU A 26 8.35 -29.66 9.41
C LEU A 26 8.90 -29.61 10.83
N ASN A 27 9.96 -30.35 11.14
CA ASN A 27 10.58 -30.32 12.47
C ASN A 27 11.08 -28.92 12.82
N VAL A 28 11.77 -28.23 11.90
CA VAL A 28 12.23 -26.85 12.07
C VAL A 28 11.03 -25.90 12.19
N TYR A 29 9.98 -26.09 11.38
CA TYR A 29 8.75 -25.31 11.44
C TYR A 29 8.07 -25.40 12.82
N TYR A 30 8.12 -26.57 13.44
CA TYR A 30 7.55 -26.86 14.76
C TYR A 30 8.51 -26.59 15.93
N THR A 31 9.82 -26.51 15.72
CA THR A 31 10.74 -26.09 16.76
C THR A 31 10.57 -24.58 16.97
N ASN A 32 9.98 -24.19 18.10
CA ASN A 32 9.76 -22.79 18.49
C ASN A 32 11.09 -22.12 18.90
N THR A 33 12.04 -22.03 17.98
CA THR A 33 13.31 -21.34 18.18
C THR A 33 13.14 -19.84 18.00
N THR A 34 13.95 -19.05 18.69
CA THR A 34 13.94 -17.58 18.57
C THR A 34 14.25 -17.14 17.14
N VAL A 35 15.21 -17.80 16.47
CA VAL A 35 15.57 -17.55 15.06
C VAL A 35 14.35 -17.72 14.14
N TRP A 36 13.56 -18.77 14.33
CA TRP A 36 12.37 -19.01 13.53
C TRP A 36 11.29 -17.95 13.74
N ARG A 37 11.14 -17.42 14.96
CA ARG A 37 10.23 -16.30 15.25
C ARG A 37 10.67 -15.03 14.53
N TYR A 38 11.97 -14.71 14.53
CA TYR A 38 12.50 -13.58 13.76
C TYR A 38 12.26 -13.76 12.26
N LEU A 39 12.51 -14.95 11.72
CA LEU A 39 12.32 -15.23 10.29
C LEU A 39 10.85 -15.10 9.87
N LYS A 40 9.92 -15.66 10.65
CA LYS A 40 8.47 -15.50 10.40
C LYS A 40 8.05 -14.04 10.46
N SER A 41 8.50 -13.32 11.49
CA SER A 41 8.19 -11.89 11.64
C SER A 41 8.75 -11.08 10.46
N GLY A 42 10.01 -11.31 10.08
CA GLY A 42 10.65 -10.61 8.98
C GLY A 42 9.97 -10.90 7.64
N ALA A 43 9.57 -12.15 7.40
CA ALA A 43 8.81 -12.52 6.20
C ALA A 43 7.45 -11.81 6.14
N LEU A 44 6.75 -11.69 7.27
CA LEU A 44 5.47 -10.97 7.33
C LEU A 44 5.64 -9.45 7.14
N VAL A 45 6.70 -8.87 7.70
CA VAL A 45 7.04 -7.45 7.47
C VAL A 45 7.33 -7.21 6.00
N TRP A 46 8.21 -8.02 5.41
CA TRP A 46 8.54 -7.93 3.99
C TRP A 46 7.31 -8.09 3.09
N PHE A 47 6.50 -9.13 3.34
CA PHE A 47 5.28 -9.36 2.59
C PHE A 47 4.26 -8.21 2.75
N GLY A 48 4.12 -7.68 3.97
CA GLY A 48 3.28 -6.52 4.26
C GLY A 48 3.75 -5.28 3.51
N LEU A 49 5.05 -4.98 3.52
CA LEU A 49 5.65 -3.88 2.77
C LEU A 49 5.42 -4.02 1.27
N MET A 50 5.60 -5.22 0.70
CA MET A 50 5.38 -5.46 -0.73
C MET A 50 3.91 -5.27 -1.13
N LEU A 51 2.97 -5.82 -0.36
CA LEU A 51 1.53 -5.61 -0.62
C LEU A 51 1.16 -4.14 -0.51
N TRP A 52 1.63 -3.47 0.54
CA TRP A 52 1.36 -2.06 0.77
C TRP A 52 1.91 -1.18 -0.35
N ALA A 53 3.19 -1.36 -0.74
CA ALA A 53 3.82 -0.59 -1.81
C ALA A 53 3.18 -0.88 -3.18
N PHE A 54 2.92 -2.16 -3.48
CA PHE A 54 2.30 -2.55 -4.74
C PHE A 54 0.87 -2.02 -4.87
N SER A 55 0.06 -2.04 -3.81
CA SER A 55 -1.28 -1.48 -3.84
C SER A 55 -1.27 0.04 -3.99
N ASN A 56 -0.33 0.75 -3.34
CA ASN A 56 -0.16 2.19 -3.56
C ASN A 56 0.22 2.50 -5.01
N LEU A 57 1.18 1.75 -5.57
CA LEU A 57 1.55 1.90 -6.97
C LEU A 57 0.35 1.69 -7.90
N LEU A 58 -0.44 0.63 -7.67
CA LEU A 58 -1.58 0.33 -8.52
C LEU A 58 -2.71 1.36 -8.37
N LEU A 59 -2.97 1.83 -7.15
CA LEU A 59 -3.94 2.92 -6.88
C LEU A 59 -3.50 4.24 -7.51
N SER A 60 -2.20 4.46 -7.68
CA SER A 60 -1.68 5.63 -8.41
C SER A 60 -2.06 5.62 -9.89
N TYR A 61 -2.23 4.43 -10.51
CA TYR A 61 -2.67 4.29 -11.90
C TYR A 61 -4.20 4.16 -12.02
N ARG A 62 -4.83 3.47 -11.07
CA ARG A 62 -6.26 3.10 -11.10
C ARG A 62 -6.90 3.30 -9.72
N PRO A 63 -7.27 4.54 -9.37
CA PRO A 63 -7.87 4.86 -8.07
C PRO A 63 -9.26 4.23 -7.90
N ASP A 64 -9.93 3.84 -8.99
CA ASP A 64 -11.23 3.17 -9.01
C ASP A 64 -11.22 1.75 -8.39
N LEU A 65 -10.04 1.14 -8.23
CA LEU A 65 -9.90 -0.21 -7.68
C LEU A 65 -10.08 -0.23 -6.15
N THR A 66 -11.31 -0.10 -5.68
CA THR A 66 -11.67 -0.15 -4.25
C THR A 66 -11.07 -1.34 -3.49
N VAL A 67 -10.94 -2.50 -4.14
CA VAL A 67 -10.29 -3.70 -3.55
C VAL A 67 -8.82 -3.48 -3.18
N MET A 68 -8.13 -2.57 -3.86
CA MET A 68 -6.74 -2.24 -3.56
C MET A 68 -6.58 -1.47 -2.26
N TYR A 69 -7.58 -0.69 -1.83
CA TYR A 69 -7.55 -0.05 -0.50
C TYR A 69 -7.54 -1.09 0.63
N TYR A 70 -8.30 -2.18 0.50
CA TYR A 70 -8.26 -3.27 1.47
C TYR A 70 -6.96 -4.06 1.42
N THR A 71 -6.38 -4.25 0.23
CA THR A 71 -5.09 -4.93 0.06
C THR A 71 -3.94 -4.09 0.65
N MET A 72 -3.98 -2.77 0.42
CA MET A 72 -3.09 -1.78 1.01
C MET A 72 -3.19 -1.79 2.54
N ALA A 73 -4.42 -1.73 3.08
CA ALA A 73 -4.68 -1.79 4.51
C ALA A 73 -4.16 -3.09 5.14
N TYR A 74 -4.40 -4.23 4.47
CA TYR A 74 -3.87 -5.53 4.91
C TYR A 74 -2.35 -5.51 4.98
N GLY A 75 -1.67 -5.05 3.91
CA GLY A 75 -0.22 -4.94 3.87
C GLY A 75 0.31 -4.05 5.00
N PHE A 76 -0.28 -2.86 5.15
CA PHE A 76 0.11 -1.88 6.16
C PHE A 76 -0.03 -2.42 7.60
N VAL A 77 -1.19 -3.00 7.94
CA VAL A 77 -1.42 -3.58 9.27
C VAL A 77 -0.44 -4.73 9.51
N LEU A 78 -0.17 -5.56 8.50
CA LEU A 78 0.70 -6.72 8.64
C LEU A 78 2.14 -6.35 9.05
N ILE A 79 2.65 -5.20 8.61
CA ILE A 79 3.98 -4.69 8.96
C ILE A 79 4.14 -4.57 10.48
N LEU A 80 3.13 -4.04 11.17
CA LEU A 80 3.16 -3.85 12.62
C LEU A 80 2.63 -5.09 13.36
N TRP A 81 1.55 -5.68 12.84
CA TRP A 81 0.83 -6.77 13.50
C TRP A 81 1.57 -8.10 13.46
N GLY A 82 2.36 -8.35 12.41
CA GLY A 82 3.18 -9.55 12.26
C GLY A 82 4.19 -9.71 13.41
N PRO A 83 5.07 -8.72 13.63
CA PRO A 83 5.98 -8.69 14.79
C PRO A 83 5.23 -8.71 16.12
N LEU A 84 4.21 -7.87 16.30
CA LEU A 84 3.43 -7.81 17.53
C LEU A 84 2.87 -9.19 17.92
N THR A 85 2.30 -9.90 16.96
CA THR A 85 1.72 -11.23 17.19
C THR A 85 2.80 -12.24 17.61
N HIS A 86 3.94 -12.28 16.93
CA HIS A 86 4.98 -13.28 17.18
C HIS A 86 5.85 -12.98 18.41
N PHE A 87 6.03 -11.70 18.75
CA PHE A 87 6.85 -11.27 19.88
C PHE A 87 6.08 -11.07 21.17
N VAL A 88 4.82 -10.62 21.10
CA VAL A 88 4.03 -10.24 22.28
C VAL A 88 2.85 -11.20 22.47
N VAL A 89 1.95 -11.28 21.49
CA VAL A 89 0.66 -11.97 21.66
C VAL A 89 0.85 -13.47 21.87
N VAL A 90 1.63 -14.14 21.01
CA VAL A 90 1.83 -15.59 21.09
C VAL A 90 2.50 -16.00 22.42
N PRO A 91 3.62 -15.39 22.85
CA PRO A 91 4.21 -15.70 24.16
C PRO A 91 3.27 -15.42 25.32
N LEU A 92 2.51 -14.31 25.27
CA LEU A 92 1.58 -13.94 26.33
C LEU A 92 0.43 -14.94 26.45
N VAL A 93 -0.18 -15.36 25.32
CA VAL A 93 -1.24 -16.37 25.30
C VAL A 93 -0.72 -17.73 25.78
N ILE A 94 0.50 -18.13 25.40
CA ILE A 94 1.13 -19.37 25.90
C ILE A 94 1.36 -19.28 27.41
N ARG A 95 1.87 -18.14 27.91
CA ARG A 95 2.07 -17.91 29.35
C ARG A 95 0.76 -17.98 30.12
N LEU A 96 -0.29 -17.33 29.61
CA LEU A 96 -1.64 -17.35 30.20
C LEU A 96 -2.26 -18.76 30.22
N ARG A 97 -2.06 -19.53 29.14
CA ARG A 97 -2.49 -20.94 29.07
C ARG A 97 -1.76 -21.81 30.10
N ARG A 98 -0.46 -21.58 30.31
CA ARG A 98 0.34 -22.34 31.28
C ARG A 98 0.03 -21.98 32.73
N SER A 99 -0.40 -20.75 33.01
CA SER A 99 -0.70 -20.31 34.37
C SER A 99 -2.02 -20.83 34.94
N GLY A 100 -2.79 -21.64 34.18
CA GLY A 100 -4.01 -22.27 34.68
C GLY A 100 -5.10 -21.28 35.10
N ALA A 101 -5.09 -20.07 34.54
CA ALA A 101 -5.94 -18.97 34.99
C ALA A 101 -7.44 -19.29 34.75
N THR A 102 -8.27 -19.09 35.78
CA THR A 102 -9.71 -19.32 35.75
C THR A 102 -10.49 -18.02 35.46
N GLY A 103 -11.71 -18.14 34.92
CA GLY A 103 -12.58 -17.00 34.62
C GLY A 103 -12.30 -16.30 33.28
N VAL A 104 -12.31 -14.96 33.26
CA VAL A 104 -12.16 -14.13 32.04
C VAL A 104 -10.81 -14.36 31.35
N THR A 105 -9.73 -14.48 32.12
CA THR A 105 -8.38 -14.78 31.63
C THR A 105 -8.29 -16.18 31.01
N GLY A 106 -9.02 -17.16 31.56
CA GLY A 106 -9.15 -18.50 30.98
C GLY A 106 -9.87 -18.47 29.61
N THR A 107 -10.90 -17.62 29.46
CA THR A 107 -11.62 -17.45 28.19
C THR A 107 -10.72 -16.79 27.13
N ILE A 108 -9.95 -15.78 27.51
CA ILE A 108 -8.94 -15.13 26.65
C ILE A 108 -7.84 -16.14 26.26
N ALA A 109 -7.35 -16.97 27.19
CA ALA A 109 -6.37 -18.01 26.88
C ALA A 109 -6.90 -19.09 25.90
N ARG A 110 -8.22 -19.32 25.92
CA ARG A 110 -8.88 -20.32 25.06
C ARG A 110 -9.20 -19.77 23.67
N HIS A 111 -9.56 -18.50 23.56
CA HIS A 111 -9.95 -17.85 22.31
C HIS A 111 -8.93 -16.83 21.78
N GLY A 112 -7.77 -16.68 22.43
CA GLY A 112 -6.81 -15.62 22.13
C GLY A 112 -6.37 -15.58 20.66
N SER A 113 -6.24 -16.73 20.00
CA SER A 113 -5.95 -16.77 18.57
C SER A 113 -7.10 -16.25 17.71
N LYS A 114 -8.37 -16.51 18.08
CA LYS A 114 -9.53 -15.99 17.36
C LYS A 114 -9.70 -14.49 17.60
N ILE A 115 -9.49 -14.03 18.84
CA ILE A 115 -9.53 -12.61 19.20
C ILE A 115 -8.44 -11.86 18.42
N ASN A 116 -7.19 -12.36 18.40
CA ASN A 116 -6.11 -11.73 17.65
C ASN A 116 -6.41 -11.61 16.15
N LEU A 117 -6.97 -12.67 15.56
CA LEU A 117 -7.36 -12.66 14.14
C LEU A 117 -8.54 -11.71 13.87
N ALA A 118 -9.53 -11.68 14.77
CA ALA A 118 -10.68 -10.78 14.66
C ALA A 118 -10.26 -9.32 14.76
N VAL A 119 -9.38 -8.97 15.70
CA VAL A 119 -8.85 -7.61 15.84
C VAL A 119 -8.03 -7.22 14.60
N PHE A 120 -7.19 -8.13 14.09
CA PHE A 120 -6.45 -7.89 12.86
C PHE A 120 -7.38 -7.53 11.69
N PHE A 121 -8.41 -8.35 11.42
CA PHE A 121 -9.34 -8.07 10.31
C PHE A 121 -10.21 -6.85 10.57
N ALA A 122 -10.61 -6.58 11.82
CA ALA A 122 -11.33 -5.37 12.17
C ALA A 122 -10.51 -4.11 11.84
N LEU A 123 -9.21 -4.11 12.13
CA LEU A 123 -8.30 -3.02 11.76
C LEU A 123 -8.17 -2.89 10.24
N VAL A 124 -8.03 -4.01 9.51
CA VAL A 124 -7.96 -3.98 8.04
C VAL A 124 -9.23 -3.41 7.42
N ILE A 125 -10.41 -3.80 7.92
CA ILE A 125 -11.69 -3.27 7.44
C ILE A 125 -11.80 -1.76 7.74
N LEU A 126 -11.47 -1.35 8.95
CA LEU A 126 -11.53 0.05 9.38
C LEU A 126 -10.61 0.94 8.53
N LEU A 127 -9.35 0.52 8.34
CA LEU A 127 -8.36 1.27 7.57
C LEU A 127 -8.59 1.19 6.06
N GLY A 128 -9.17 0.09 5.57
CA GLY A 128 -9.58 -0.03 4.17
C GLY A 128 -10.76 0.88 3.83
N ALA A 129 -11.68 1.08 4.77
CA ALA A 129 -12.81 2.01 4.63
C ALA A 129 -12.40 3.48 4.81
N MET A 130 -11.41 3.75 5.67
CA MET A 130 -10.90 5.10 5.95
C MET A 130 -9.37 5.09 5.95
N PRO A 131 -8.74 5.14 4.75
CA PRO A 131 -7.29 5.23 4.65
C PRO A 131 -6.81 6.57 5.24
N PHE A 132 -5.75 6.52 6.04
CA PHE A 132 -5.16 7.70 6.68
C PHE A 132 -3.81 8.02 6.04
N GLY A 133 -3.40 9.30 6.05
CA GLY A 133 -2.26 9.81 5.27
C GLY A 133 -1.00 8.93 5.21
N PRO A 134 -0.40 8.51 6.33
CA PRO A 134 0.77 7.62 6.34
C PRO A 134 0.63 6.27 5.62
N MET A 135 -0.60 5.82 5.35
CA MET A 135 -0.89 4.60 4.61
C MET A 135 -0.90 4.82 3.10
N VAL A 136 -1.07 6.06 2.63
CA VAL A 136 -1.14 6.39 1.21
C VAL A 136 0.17 7.06 0.80
N LEU A 137 0.82 6.50 -0.22
CA LEU A 137 1.98 7.08 -0.86
C LEU A 137 1.57 7.60 -2.24
N ASP A 138 1.72 8.90 -2.44
CA ASP A 138 1.59 9.51 -3.76
C ASP A 138 2.91 9.29 -4.52
N PHE A 139 2.90 8.32 -5.45
CA PHE A 139 4.01 8.13 -6.37
C PHE A 139 3.83 9.09 -7.54
N GLN A 140 4.42 10.27 -7.46
CA GLN A 140 4.60 11.11 -8.64
C GLN A 140 5.78 10.57 -9.43
N PRO A 141 5.60 10.01 -10.64
CA PRO A 141 6.72 9.64 -11.48
C PRO A 141 7.42 10.94 -11.90
N SER A 142 8.58 11.23 -11.32
CA SER A 142 9.49 12.22 -11.90
C SER A 142 10.04 11.64 -13.20
N SER A 143 9.55 12.12 -14.33
CA SER A 143 10.00 11.74 -15.67
C SER A 143 11.48 12.09 -15.82
N THR A 144 12.36 11.11 -15.56
CA THR A 144 13.79 11.23 -15.86
C THR A 144 14.19 10.02 -16.68
N ASP A 145 13.86 10.04 -17.97
CA ASP A 145 14.57 9.22 -18.96
C ASP A 145 14.60 9.90 -20.33
N GLY A 146 15.81 9.96 -20.88
CA GLY A 146 16.22 10.87 -21.96
C GLY A 146 15.87 10.39 -23.36
N THR A 147 14.58 10.37 -23.70
CA THR A 147 14.12 10.26 -25.09
C THR A 147 13.01 11.26 -25.35
N GLN A 148 13.36 12.33 -26.10
CA GLN A 148 12.48 13.31 -26.76
C GLN A 148 11.09 13.44 -26.13
N SER A 149 11.02 14.05 -24.95
CA SER A 149 9.76 14.38 -24.29
C SER A 149 9.50 15.86 -24.44
N VAL A 150 8.33 16.18 -24.99
CA VAL A 150 7.60 17.42 -24.67
C VAL A 150 7.74 17.62 -23.16
N ALA A 151 8.18 18.80 -22.73
CA ALA A 151 8.38 19.07 -21.30
C ALA A 151 7.08 18.74 -20.56
N PRO A 152 7.12 17.99 -19.44
CA PRO A 152 5.92 17.67 -18.70
C PRO A 152 5.23 19.01 -18.33
N PRO A 153 3.91 19.15 -18.55
CA PRO A 153 3.21 20.40 -18.32
C PRO A 153 3.47 20.87 -16.89
N GLU A 154 3.98 22.08 -16.71
CA GLU A 154 4.21 22.62 -15.37
C GLU A 154 2.91 23.29 -14.91
N LEU A 155 2.41 22.81 -13.77
CA LEU A 155 1.27 23.42 -13.08
C LEU A 155 1.82 24.52 -12.17
N GLU A 156 1.68 25.76 -12.63
CA GLU A 156 2.04 26.96 -11.89
C GLU A 156 0.80 27.44 -11.14
N CYS A 157 0.91 27.56 -9.82
CA CYS A 157 -0.19 28.07 -9.00
C CYS A 157 0.32 29.24 -8.16
N SER A 158 -0.43 30.33 -8.14
CA SER A 158 -0.26 31.46 -7.23
C SER A 158 -1.44 31.49 -6.26
N LYS A 159 -1.16 31.95 -5.04
CA LYS A 159 -2.18 32.12 -4.01
C LYS A 159 -2.32 33.58 -3.62
N THR A 160 -3.54 34.08 -3.66
CA THR A 160 -3.99 35.30 -2.97
C THR A 160 -4.73 34.89 -1.68
N ASP A 161 -5.09 35.85 -0.81
CA ASP A 161 -5.71 35.57 0.50
C ASP A 161 -6.95 34.65 0.43
N GLU A 162 -7.75 34.77 -0.63
CA GLU A 162 -9.01 34.02 -0.81
C GLU A 162 -9.00 33.07 -2.01
N LEU A 163 -8.03 33.19 -2.93
CA LEU A 163 -8.09 32.52 -4.24
C LEU A 163 -6.76 31.86 -4.59
N VAL A 164 -6.84 30.65 -5.14
CA VAL A 164 -5.72 29.97 -5.80
C VAL A 164 -5.96 30.01 -7.29
N THR A 165 -5.07 30.66 -8.02
CA THR A 165 -5.08 30.69 -9.49
C THR A 165 -4.02 29.72 -9.99
N CYS A 166 -4.38 28.81 -10.86
CA CYS A 166 -3.44 27.87 -11.48
C CYS A 166 -3.51 27.95 -13.00
N SER A 167 -2.35 27.87 -13.64
CA SER A 167 -2.17 27.82 -15.08
C SER A 167 -1.27 26.66 -15.48
N ILE A 168 -1.48 26.11 -16.66
CA ILE A 168 -0.64 25.04 -17.23
C ILE A 168 0.20 25.61 -18.37
N SER A 169 1.53 25.48 -18.26
CA SER A 169 2.46 26.18 -19.17
C SER A 169 2.56 25.60 -20.58
N HIS A 170 2.20 24.33 -20.80
CA HIS A 170 2.33 23.65 -22.08
C HIS A 170 1.00 23.00 -22.45
N GLU A 171 0.35 23.40 -23.55
CA GLU A 171 -1.02 23.01 -23.96
C GLU A 171 -1.11 21.76 -24.85
N GLU A 172 0.03 21.15 -25.19
CA GLU A 172 0.06 20.05 -26.15
C GLU A 172 -0.24 18.69 -25.48
N GLY A 173 -1.16 17.92 -26.06
CA GLY A 173 -1.40 16.52 -25.71
C GLY A 173 -2.52 16.27 -24.69
N TYR A 174 -3.33 17.27 -24.39
CA TYR A 174 -4.52 17.12 -23.53
C TYR A 174 -5.66 18.01 -24.03
N ASP A 175 -6.89 17.51 -23.86
CA ASP A 175 -8.15 18.10 -24.32
C ASP A 175 -8.93 18.73 -23.17
N ARG A 176 -8.75 18.20 -21.95
CA ARG A 176 -9.51 18.60 -20.79
C ARG A 176 -8.69 18.58 -19.51
N VAL A 177 -8.96 19.55 -18.64
CA VAL A 177 -8.43 19.62 -17.28
C VAL A 177 -9.58 19.48 -16.31
N VAL A 178 -9.55 18.42 -15.50
CA VAL A 178 -10.55 18.17 -14.45
C VAL A 178 -9.92 18.48 -13.10
N VAL A 179 -10.54 19.37 -12.34
CA VAL A 179 -10.12 19.76 -11.01
C VAL A 179 -11.11 19.21 -10.01
N SER A 180 -10.63 18.43 -9.03
CA SER A 180 -11.46 17.78 -8.03
C SER A 180 -10.87 17.86 -6.64
N ASP A 181 -11.68 17.65 -5.61
CA ASP A 181 -11.28 17.49 -4.23
C ASP A 181 -11.86 16.21 -3.61
N ALA A 182 -11.93 16.15 -2.28
CA ALA A 182 -12.53 15.03 -1.56
C ALA A 182 -14.06 14.94 -1.70
N ASP A 183 -14.72 16.06 -1.99
CA ASP A 183 -16.18 16.19 -2.08
C ASP A 183 -16.69 16.03 -3.51
N GLY A 184 -15.83 16.18 -4.52
CA GLY A 184 -16.11 15.83 -5.90
C GLY A 184 -15.36 16.69 -6.91
N GLU A 185 -15.93 16.80 -8.10
CA GLU A 185 -15.43 17.72 -9.14
C GLU A 185 -15.73 19.17 -8.74
N ILE A 186 -14.69 20.01 -8.74
CA ILE A 186 -14.78 21.45 -8.50
C ILE A 186 -15.07 22.16 -9.83
N THR A 187 -14.24 21.93 -10.84
CA THR A 187 -14.34 22.58 -12.14
C THR A 187 -13.69 21.74 -13.23
N THR A 188 -14.13 21.95 -14.46
CA THR A 188 -13.58 21.33 -15.66
C THR A 188 -13.31 22.41 -16.70
N VAL A 189 -12.13 22.39 -17.32
CA VAL A 189 -11.71 23.31 -18.37
C VAL A 189 -11.46 22.51 -19.65
N ASP A 190 -12.30 22.75 -20.66
CA ASP A 190 -12.31 22.01 -21.93
C ASP A 190 -11.56 22.72 -23.07
N GLU A 191 -11.14 23.97 -22.86
CA GLU A 191 -10.51 24.77 -23.92
C GLU A 191 -9.31 25.57 -23.38
N PRO A 192 -8.22 25.69 -24.15
CA PRO A 192 -7.09 26.54 -23.78
C PRO A 192 -7.42 28.04 -23.85
N PRO A 193 -6.78 28.89 -23.02
CA PRO A 193 -5.74 28.56 -22.04
C PRO A 193 -6.32 27.84 -20.83
N TYR A 194 -5.64 26.77 -20.39
CA TYR A 194 -6.08 25.95 -19.26
C TYR A 194 -5.75 26.63 -17.93
N GLU A 195 -6.60 27.59 -17.58
CA GLU A 195 -6.54 28.38 -16.35
C GLU A 195 -7.79 28.14 -15.51
N PHE A 196 -7.62 28.00 -14.21
CA PHE A 196 -8.74 27.84 -13.27
C PHE A 196 -8.45 28.48 -11.93
N GLU A 197 -9.53 28.82 -11.22
CA GLU A 197 -9.50 29.46 -9.92
C GLU A 197 -10.26 28.61 -8.90
N ILE A 198 -9.70 28.51 -7.69
CA ILE A 198 -10.28 27.74 -6.57
C ILE A 198 -10.29 28.62 -5.32
N ASP A 199 -11.40 28.58 -4.56
CA ASP A 199 -11.48 29.24 -3.26
C ASP A 199 -10.53 28.58 -2.25
N ALA A 200 -9.57 29.34 -1.73
CA ALA A 200 -8.58 28.82 -0.80
C ALA A 200 -9.17 28.41 0.56
N ALA A 201 -10.32 28.98 0.97
CA ALA A 201 -10.95 28.71 2.24
C ALA A 201 -11.82 27.43 2.22
N GLY A 202 -12.25 27.01 1.03
CA GLY A 202 -13.13 25.85 0.84
C GLY A 202 -12.42 24.50 0.83
N HIS A 203 -11.10 24.48 0.57
CA HIS A 203 -10.40 23.23 0.23
C HIS A 203 -9.03 23.14 0.91
N ASP A 204 -8.70 21.98 1.50
CA ASP A 204 -7.34 21.74 2.04
C ASP A 204 -6.35 21.33 0.94
N GLN A 205 -6.85 20.61 -0.06
CA GLN A 205 -6.11 20.09 -1.19
C GLN A 205 -7.03 19.91 -2.40
N PHE A 206 -6.47 19.94 -3.59
CA PHE A 206 -7.15 19.65 -4.85
C PHE A 206 -6.28 18.77 -5.75
N VAL A 207 -6.93 18.09 -6.67
CA VAL A 207 -6.36 17.18 -7.66
C VAL A 207 -6.65 17.74 -9.04
N VAL A 208 -5.61 17.86 -9.85
CA VAL A 208 -5.70 18.28 -11.25
C VAL A 208 -5.40 17.05 -12.10
N GLU A 209 -6.38 16.62 -12.89
CA GLU A 209 -6.27 15.51 -13.83
C GLU A 209 -6.26 16.07 -15.25
N LEU A 210 -5.20 15.75 -16.00
CA LEU A 210 -5.08 16.09 -17.42
C LEU A 210 -5.59 14.90 -18.23
N VAL A 211 -6.54 15.15 -19.11
CA VAL A 211 -7.24 14.12 -19.90
C VAL A 211 -7.05 14.42 -21.38
N ASP A 212 -6.79 13.39 -22.18
CA ASP A 212 -6.68 13.50 -23.63
C ASP A 212 -8.04 13.44 -24.35
N GLU A 213 -8.01 13.57 -25.68
CA GLU A 213 -9.20 13.54 -26.56
C GLU A 213 -9.98 12.20 -26.45
N ASP A 214 -9.30 11.10 -26.13
CA ASP A 214 -9.91 9.78 -25.96
C ASP A 214 -10.55 9.61 -24.57
N GLY A 215 -10.39 10.59 -23.68
CA GLY A 215 -10.86 10.55 -22.30
C GLY A 215 -9.94 9.77 -21.37
N GLU A 216 -8.70 9.49 -21.79
CA GLU A 216 -7.69 8.83 -20.97
C GLU A 216 -6.91 9.85 -20.12
N MET A 217 -6.63 9.49 -18.87
CA MET A 217 -5.85 10.34 -17.97
C MET A 217 -4.36 10.25 -18.36
N VAL A 218 -3.78 11.41 -18.69
CA VAL A 218 -2.38 11.57 -19.10
C VAL A 218 -1.49 11.91 -17.90
N ASP A 219 -1.93 12.82 -17.03
CA ASP A 219 -1.21 13.23 -15.82
C ASP A 219 -2.19 13.52 -14.67
N ARG A 220 -1.71 13.37 -13.44
CA ARG A 220 -2.47 13.65 -12.22
C ARG A 220 -1.60 14.31 -11.17
N ARG A 221 -1.99 15.51 -10.73
CA ARG A 221 -1.24 16.30 -9.75
C ARG A 221 -2.09 16.64 -8.55
N VAL A 222 -1.56 16.35 -7.37
CA VAL A 222 -2.18 16.74 -6.10
C VAL A 222 -1.45 17.97 -5.57
N LYS A 223 -2.19 19.03 -5.24
CA LYS A 223 -1.66 20.24 -4.62
C LYS A 223 -2.38 20.50 -3.30
N ARG A 224 -1.59 20.82 -2.27
CA ARG A 224 -2.12 21.29 -0.98
C ARG A 224 -2.10 22.80 -0.97
N ILE A 225 -3.20 23.43 -0.59
CA ILE A 225 -3.31 24.89 -0.60
C ILE A 225 -2.24 25.53 0.31
N GLY A 226 -1.91 24.90 1.44
CA GLY A 226 -0.86 25.37 2.35
C GLY A 226 0.58 25.29 1.81
N SER A 227 0.80 24.68 0.65
CA SER A 227 2.14 24.57 0.01
C SER A 227 2.33 25.51 -1.18
N ILE A 228 1.28 26.26 -1.56
CA ILE A 228 1.31 27.17 -2.70
C ILE A 228 1.86 28.52 -2.22
N PRO A 229 2.84 29.11 -2.92
CA PRO A 229 3.41 30.40 -2.55
C PRO A 229 2.36 31.50 -2.65
N SER A 230 2.29 32.35 -1.63
CA SER A 230 1.46 33.56 -1.63
C SER A 230 2.15 34.68 -2.39
N GLU A 231 1.44 35.39 -3.27
CA GLU A 231 2.01 36.52 -4.02
C GLU A 231 2.58 37.63 -3.11
N SER A 232 2.10 37.72 -1.87
CA SER A 232 2.54 38.70 -0.87
C SER A 232 3.99 38.56 -0.38
N GLU A 233 4.71 37.48 -0.70
CA GLU A 233 6.13 37.29 -0.32
C GLU A 233 7.14 37.72 -1.41
N SER A 234 6.68 38.30 -2.52
CA SER A 234 7.52 38.67 -3.67
C SER A 234 7.90 40.17 -3.75
N GLY A 235 7.56 40.96 -2.73
CA GLY A 235 7.74 42.43 -2.68
C GLY A 235 8.93 42.89 -1.86
#